data_AF-A0A961WGQ8-F1
#
_entry.id   AF-A0A961WGQ8-F1
#
_cell.length_a   1.000
_cell.length_b   1.000
_cell.length_c   1.000
_cell.angle_alpha   90.00
_cell.angle_beta   90.00
_cell.angle_gamma   90.00
#
_symmetry.space_group_name_H-M   'P 1'
#
loop_
_entity.id
_entity.type
_entity.pdbx_description
1 polymer ?
#
loop_
_entity_poly.entity_id
_entity_poly.type
_entity_poly.pdbx_seq_one_letter_code
_entity_poly.pdbx_strand_id
1 'polypeptide(L)' 'MSPQAIGVMAGGVFGLLNMGVLRFIATRMEGKHPTLQQRRTASLLRAVSFLDVIVFTVLGYFLVPMFME' A
#
# COMPACT_ATOMS: atom_id res chain seq x y z
N MET A 1 1.70 -2.12 -25.14
CA MET A 1 2.14 -2.56 -23.79
C MET A 1 1.60 -3.96 -23.56
N SER A 2 2.37 -4.85 -22.92
CA SER A 2 1.84 -6.18 -22.54
C SER A 2 0.84 -6.05 -21.39
N PRO A 3 -0.16 -6.94 -21.27
CA PRO A 3 -1.11 -6.96 -20.14
C PRO A 3 -0.40 -6.99 -18.77
N GLN A 4 0.74 -7.68 -18.69
CA GLN A 4 1.57 -7.74 -17.49
C GLN A 4 2.19 -6.37 -17.14
N ALA A 5 2.65 -5.61 -18.13
CA ALA A 5 3.21 -4.28 -17.91
C ALA A 5 2.12 -3.30 -17.41
N ILE A 6 0.91 -3.40 -17.96
CA ILE A 6 -0.26 -2.63 -17.49
C ILE A 6 -0.59 -3.03 -16.05
N GLY A 7 -0.57 -4.33 -15.75
CA GLY A 7 -0.79 -4.88 -14.42
C GLY A 7 0.19 -4.37 -13.37
N VAL A 8 1.49 -4.38 -13.68
CA VAL A 8 2.54 -3.83 -12.81
C VAL A 8 2.34 -2.35 -12.56
N MET A 9 2.00 -1.57 -13.59
CA MET A 9 1.76 -0.14 -13.42
C MET A 9 0.52 0.13 -12.58
N ALA A 10 -0.59 -0.55 -12.86
CA ALA A 10 -1.83 -0.40 -12.11
C ALA A 10 -1.64 -0.81 -10.64
N GLY A 11 -1.02 -1.97 -10.40
CA GLY A 11 -0.69 -2.46 -9.07
C GLY A 11 0.25 -1.54 -8.31
N GLY A 12 1.30 -1.03 -8.98
CA GLY A 12 2.24 -0.08 -8.39
C GLY A 12 1.59 1.25 -8.01
N VAL A 13 0.74 1.81 -8.88
CA VAL A 13 -0.01 3.04 -8.58
C VAL A 13 -0.97 2.82 -7.41
N PHE A 14 -1.71 1.71 -7.42
CA PHE A 14 -2.64 1.39 -6.33
C PHE A 14 -1.90 1.20 -4.99
N GLY A 15 -0.76 0.51 -5.02
CA GLY A 15 0.13 0.34 -3.88
C GLY A 15 0.62 1.68 -3.31
N LEU A 16 1.09 2.59 -4.16
CA LEU A 16 1.53 3.93 -3.74
C LEU A 16 0.39 4.77 -3.15
N LEU A 17 -0.80 4.71 -3.74
CA LEU A 17 -1.98 5.38 -3.19
C LEU A 17 -2.35 4.83 -1.81
N ASN A 18 -2.41 3.51 -1.66
CA ASN A 18 -2.70 2.86 -0.39
C ASN A 18 -1.62 3.19 0.66
N MET A 19 -0.35 3.21 0.26
CA MET A 19 0.75 3.62 1.12
C MET A 19 0.58 5.05 1.64
N GLY A 20 0.16 5.98 0.77
CA GLY A 20 -0.14 7.36 1.14
C GLY A 20 -1.27 7.44 2.17
N VAL A 21 -2.36 6.70 1.95
CA VAL A 21 -3.52 6.65 2.86
C VAL A 21 -3.13 6.10 4.23
N LEU A 22 -2.43 4.96 4.28
CA LEU A 22 -2.01 4.35 5.54
C LEU A 22 -1.05 5.24 6.33
N ARG A 23 -0.13 5.94 5.66
CA ARG A 23 0.76 6.93 6.30
C ARG A 23 0.00 8.13 6.83
N PHE A 24 -1.01 8.59 6.12
CA PHE A 24 -1.88 9.66 6.59
C PHE A 24 -2.63 9.24 7.85
N ILE A 25 -3.22 8.03 7.86
CA ILE A 25 -3.90 7.46 9.03
C ILE A 25 -2.93 7.29 10.19
N ALA A 26 -1.73 6.77 9.97
CA ALA A 26 -0.69 6.62 10.99
C ALA A 26 -0.32 7.97 11.61
N THR A 27 -0.18 9.01 10.80
CA THR A 27 0.10 10.38 11.27
C THR A 27 -1.08 10.94 12.08
N ARG A 28 -2.31 10.65 11.68
CA ARG A 28 -3.51 11.04 12.45
C ARG A 28 -3.61 10.31 13.80
N MET A 29 -3.16 9.05 13.87
CA MET A 29 -3.13 8.27 15.12
C MET A 29 -2.11 8.80 16.13
N GLU A 30 -1.01 9.41 15.67
CA GLU A 30 0.03 10.02 16.52
C GLU A 30 -0.27 11.47 16.90
N GLY A 31 -1.54 11.83 17.10
CA GLY A 31 -1.99 13.19 17.46
C GLY A 31 -1.38 13.75 18.77
N LYS A 32 -1.95 14.83 19.33
CA LYS A 32 -1.30 15.64 20.40
C LYS A 32 -0.78 14.87 21.63
N HIS A 33 -1.42 13.77 22.04
CA HIS A 33 -0.95 12.92 23.15
C HIS A 33 -1.19 11.44 22.83
N PRO A 34 -0.33 10.81 22.01
CA PRO A 34 -0.57 9.44 21.59
C PRO A 34 -0.07 8.48 22.66
N THR A 35 -0.89 7.47 22.97
CA THR A 35 -0.53 6.38 23.87
C THR A 35 0.61 5.54 23.29
N LEU A 36 1.31 4.77 24.14
CA LEU A 36 2.39 3.89 23.69
C LEU A 36 1.90 2.87 22.64
N GLN A 37 0.66 2.41 22.78
CA GLN A 37 0.02 1.51 21.83
C GLN A 37 -0.26 2.20 20.49
N GLN A 38 -0.76 3.44 20.49
CA GLN A 38 -0.98 4.22 19.26
C GLN A 38 0.31 4.46 18.48
N ARG A 39 1.43 4.75 19.17
CA ARG A 39 2.75 4.88 18.53
C ARG A 39 3.23 3.58 17.89
N ARG A 40 3.06 2.44 18.58
CA ARG A 40 3.40 1.12 18.02
C ARG A 40 2.55 0.80 16.79
N THR A 41 1.24 1.03 16.86
CA THR A 41 0.34 0.80 15.73
C THR A 41 0.66 1.70 14.54
N ALA A 42 0.97 2.98 14.77
CA ALA A 42 1.38 3.89 13.70
C ALA A 42 2.71 3.48 13.04
N SER A 43 3.69 3.00 13.83
CA SER A 43 4.92 2.43 13.29
C SER A 43 4.67 1.17 12.45
N LEU A 44 3.81 0.26 12.92
CA LEU A 44 3.40 -0.93 12.17
C LEU A 44 2.67 -0.56 10.88
N LEU A 45 1.71 0.38 10.93
CA LEU A 45 1.01 0.89 9.76
C LEU A 45 1.97 1.44 8.71
N ARG A 46 3.02 2.17 9.13
CA ARG A 46 4.07 2.64 8.21
C ARG A 46 4.86 1.48 7.59
N ALA A 47 5.25 0.48 8.37
CA ALA A 47 5.96 -0.69 7.84
C ALA A 47 5.10 -1.50 6.86
N VAL A 48 3.84 -1.79 7.23
CA VAL A 48 2.88 -2.49 6.38
C VAL A 48 2.59 -1.71 5.10
N SER A 49 2.48 -0.37 5.19
CA SER A 49 2.23 0.48 4.03
C SER A 49 3.31 0.37 2.95
N PHE A 50 4.56 0.09 3.30
CA PHE A 50 5.62 -0.19 2.33
C PHE A 50 5.47 -1.58 1.71
N LEU A 51 5.13 -2.57 2.54
CA LEU A 51 4.95 -3.94 2.09
C LEU A 51 3.80 -4.04 1.08
N ASP A 52 2.72 -3.29 1.33
CA ASP A 52 1.56 -3.22 0.45
C ASP A 52 1.93 -2.75 -0.96
N VAL A 53 2.88 -1.84 -1.13
CA VAL A 53 3.31 -1.42 -2.48
C VAL A 53 3.87 -2.61 -3.27
N ILE A 54 4.71 -3.42 -2.62
CA ILE A 54 5.30 -4.61 -3.23
C ILE A 54 4.21 -5.63 -3.52
N VAL A 55 3.33 -5.90 -2.54
CA VAL A 55 2.23 -6.85 -2.68
C VAL A 55 1.29 -6.44 -3.81
N PHE A 56 0.84 -5.19 -3.87
CA PHE A 56 -0.04 -4.71 -4.94
C PHE A 56 0.64 -4.71 -6.30
N THR A 57 1.94 -4.40 -6.38
CA THR A 57 2.68 -4.50 -7.65
C THR A 57 2.74 -5.94 -8.16
N VAL A 58 3.04 -6.89 -7.27
CA VAL A 58 3.08 -8.32 -7.59
C VAL A 58 1.69 -8.85 -7.94
N LEU A 59 0.67 -8.51 -7.15
CA LEU A 59 -0.72 -8.86 -7.43
C LEU A 59 -1.18 -8.27 -8.77
N GLY A 60 -0.81 -7.03 -9.08
CA GLY A 60 -1.11 -6.39 -10.36
C GLY A 60 -0.49 -7.14 -11.54
N TYR A 61 0.75 -7.61 -11.41
CA TYR A 61 1.41 -8.43 -12.43
C TYR A 61 0.66 -9.72 -12.74
N PHE A 62 0.14 -10.41 -11.71
CA PHE A 62 -0.53 -11.71 -11.87
C PHE A 62 -2.03 -11.62 -12.16
N LEU A 63 -2.75 -10.72 -11.47
CA LEU A 63 -4.21 -10.65 -11.51
C LEU A 63 -4.72 -9.89 -12.74
N VAL A 64 -4.08 -8.80 -13.16
CA VAL A 64 -4.58 -7.99 -14.28
C VAL A 64 -4.63 -8.75 -15.61
N PRO A 65 -3.62 -9.57 -15.98
CA PRO A 65 -3.73 -10.43 -17.16
C PRO A 65 -4.93 -11.39 -17.11
N MET A 66 -5.28 -11.96 -15.96
CA MET A 66 -6.42 -12.88 -15.84
C MET A 66 -7.79 -12.24 -16.15
N PHE A 67 -7.91 -10.92 -16.05
CA PHE A 67 -9.15 -10.20 -16.38
C PHE A 67 -9.15 -9.62 -17.80
N MET A 68 -8.02 -9.71 -18.52
CA MET A 68 -7.87 -9.23 -19.89
C MET A 68 -7.85 -10.37 -20.92
N GLU A 69 -7.76 -11.61 -20.47
CA GLU A 69 -8.01 -12.83 -21.24
C GLU A 69 -9.51 -13.19 -21.23
#